data_AF-A0A5C1Q954-F1
#
_entry.id   AF-A0A5C1Q954-F1
#
_cell.length_a   1.000
_cell.length_b   1.000
_cell.length_c   1.000
_cell.angle_alpha   90.00
_cell.angle_beta   90.00
_cell.angle_gamma   90.00
#
_symmetry.space_group_name_H-M   'P 1'
#
loop_
_entity.id
_entity.type
_entity.pdbx_description
1 polymer ?
#
loop_
_entity_poly.entity_id
_entity_poly.type
_entity_poly.pdbx_seq_one_letter_code
_entity_poly.pdbx_strand_id
1 'polypeptide(L)'
;MEDRIPTSVLSIIKASQEKGEKLTTLTCRMTGEFKPFTEAIIFPGERKFQVRDITPVEDNNYLVKVKGIPFKNCIPFAVITPVNLKVRYNKKAYFIPSDYHSKDFYPGDYYITGGIFTGYRMFNKEKYSAKVKKVGSLYSVSFPFKSPLVPGGSYTFENNKGFSGEMVLIYPGDMSKKSENIVTSRIEKFRTRPTVKGIYSIILRTDNYVELPFFLEDESFDGSISMGYKRVMEREYLSVKNRIIKQSKASGGVLFNSVKKSCNVTPSFFHAVLDQLVEEKLVEVDGDYVISTCENREDFLSPLTKNSFLLIKEAGINGLSRRSIKDFGMINCFYEIKRMKLAKVLDDDLYYSLDAFNELLGKIFKSKVVGDDLSIQEIRESSGLSRRYIIALLNILEDDGVIERDEDDKRVIKVIP
;
A
#
# COMPACT_ATOMS: atom_id res chain seq x y z
N MET A 1 11.48 1.56 -34.39
CA MET A 1 11.65 2.54 -33.30
C MET A 1 10.62 2.19 -32.27
N GLU A 2 10.97 1.35 -31.29
CA GLU A 2 10.10 1.18 -30.13
C GLU A 2 10.10 2.52 -29.38
N ASP A 3 8.92 3.08 -29.15
CA ASP A 3 8.74 4.36 -28.46
C ASP A 3 9.52 4.33 -27.15
N ARG A 4 10.63 5.07 -27.10
CA ARG A 4 11.35 5.32 -25.86
C ARG A 4 10.32 5.90 -24.91
N ILE A 5 10.05 5.20 -23.80
CA ILE A 5 9.19 5.68 -22.72
C ILE A 5 9.52 7.15 -22.48
N PRO A 6 8.64 8.10 -22.84
CA PRO A 6 8.91 9.50 -22.60
C PRO A 6 8.86 9.68 -21.09
N THR A 7 10.03 9.74 -20.47
CA THR A 7 10.15 9.96 -19.04
C THR A 7 9.94 11.44 -18.77
N SER A 8 8.69 11.81 -18.53
CA SER A 8 8.32 13.11 -17.98
C SER A 8 8.96 13.29 -16.61
N VAL A 9 10.02 14.09 -16.53
CA VAL A 9 10.87 14.24 -15.36
C VAL A 9 11.18 15.71 -15.14
N LEU A 10 11.06 16.16 -13.90
CA LEU A 10 11.54 17.46 -13.44
C LEU A 10 12.76 17.26 -12.54
N SER A 11 13.81 18.05 -12.75
CA SER A 11 15.03 18.02 -11.95
C SER A 11 15.22 19.36 -11.27
N ILE A 12 15.20 19.38 -9.93
CA ILE A 12 15.26 20.62 -9.16
C ILE A 12 16.64 21.27 -9.32
N ILE A 13 16.66 22.52 -9.75
CA ILE A 13 17.84 23.39 -9.71
C ILE A 13 17.87 24.12 -8.37
N LYS A 14 16.74 24.74 -8.01
CA LYS A 14 16.58 25.56 -6.82
C LYS A 14 15.15 25.45 -6.31
N ALA A 15 14.96 25.56 -5.00
CA ALA A 15 13.66 25.75 -4.38
C ALA A 15 13.63 27.11 -3.67
N SER A 16 12.46 27.75 -3.65
CA SER A 16 12.15 28.91 -2.83
C SER A 16 10.76 28.76 -2.21
N GLN A 17 10.56 29.41 -1.06
CA GLN A 17 9.25 29.56 -0.44
C GLN A 17 9.18 30.98 0.12
N GLU A 18 8.26 31.79 -0.39
CA GLU A 18 8.07 33.15 0.10
C GLU A 18 7.37 33.14 1.47
N LYS A 19 7.69 34.13 2.31
CA LYS A 19 7.13 34.22 3.66
C LYS A 19 5.62 34.47 3.56
N GLY A 20 4.82 33.52 4.05
CA GLY A 20 3.36 33.57 4.00
C GLY A 20 2.74 32.76 2.86
N GLU A 21 3.54 32.28 1.90
CA GLU A 21 3.03 31.40 0.84
C GLU A 21 2.88 29.95 1.32
N LYS A 22 1.71 29.36 1.03
CA LYS A 22 1.43 27.95 1.31
C LYS A 22 2.08 26.98 0.30
N LEU A 23 2.53 27.50 -0.85
CA LEU A 23 3.11 26.70 -1.93
C LEU A 23 4.63 26.85 -1.94
N THR A 24 5.32 25.79 -2.34
CA THR A 24 6.76 25.84 -2.61
C THR A 24 6.93 26.08 -4.11
N THR A 25 7.83 26.99 -4.49
CA THR A 25 8.19 27.25 -5.89
C THR A 25 9.53 26.60 -6.21
N LEU A 26 9.57 25.81 -7.26
CA LEU A 26 10.76 25.08 -7.71
C LEU A 26 11.20 25.61 -9.06
N THR A 27 12.48 25.92 -9.22
CA THR A 27 13.09 26.07 -10.54
C THR A 27 13.61 24.72 -10.97
N CYS A 28 13.07 24.17 -12.06
CA CYS A 28 13.33 22.82 -12.53
C CYS A 28 13.81 22.82 -13.98
N ARG A 29 14.65 21.85 -14.35
CA ARG A 29 14.76 21.41 -15.75
C ARG A 29 13.72 20.35 -16.02
N MET A 30 13.08 20.41 -17.19
CA MET A 30 12.08 19.42 -17.59
C MET A 30 12.62 18.57 -18.74
N THR A 31 12.39 17.26 -18.66
CA THR A 31 12.55 16.31 -19.77
C THR A 31 11.17 15.68 -20.01
N GLY A 32 10.71 15.63 -21.26
CA GLY A 32 9.34 15.21 -21.57
C GLY A 32 8.28 16.25 -21.17
N GLU A 33 7.03 15.81 -21.01
CA GLU A 33 5.89 16.69 -20.71
C GLU A 33 5.36 16.47 -19.30
N PHE A 34 5.34 17.52 -18.48
CA PHE A 34 4.73 17.49 -17.15
C PHE A 34 3.49 18.40 -17.16
N LYS A 35 2.33 17.88 -16.74
CA LYS A 35 1.06 18.65 -16.76
C LYS A 35 0.76 19.24 -15.37
N PRO A 36 0.16 20.43 -15.28
CA PRO A 36 -0.42 20.93 -14.02
C PRO A 36 -1.41 19.92 -13.43
N PHE A 37 -1.58 19.96 -12.11
CA PHE A 37 -2.42 19.06 -11.29
C PHE A 37 -1.99 17.59 -11.23
N THR A 38 -0.92 17.20 -11.91
CA THR A 38 -0.34 15.85 -11.83
C THR A 38 0.08 15.52 -10.39
N GLU A 39 -0.30 14.33 -9.92
CA GLU A 39 0.27 13.75 -8.70
C GLU A 39 1.70 13.29 -8.99
N ALA A 40 2.63 13.82 -8.22
CA ALA A 40 4.06 13.64 -8.42
C ALA A 40 4.73 13.06 -7.18
N ILE A 41 5.90 12.46 -7.38
CA ILE A 41 6.74 11.92 -6.32
C ILE A 41 8.17 12.46 -6.48
N ILE A 42 8.80 12.82 -5.35
CA ILE A 42 10.18 13.32 -5.31
C ILE A 42 11.17 12.23 -4.86
N PHE A 43 12.35 12.22 -5.45
CA PHE A 43 13.49 11.39 -5.07
C PHE A 43 14.74 12.25 -4.86
N PRO A 44 15.49 12.08 -3.75
CA PRO A 44 15.25 11.14 -2.65
C PRO A 44 14.05 11.53 -1.79
N GLY A 45 13.47 10.55 -1.08
CA GLY A 45 12.47 10.77 -0.02
C GLY A 45 11.10 10.14 -0.28
N GLU A 46 10.79 9.80 -1.53
CA GLU A 46 9.58 9.05 -1.93
C GLU A 46 8.28 9.72 -1.45
N ARG A 47 8.27 11.06 -1.38
CA ARG A 47 7.11 11.82 -0.92
C ARG A 47 6.23 12.22 -2.09
N LYS A 48 4.94 11.90 -1.98
CA LYS A 48 3.91 12.32 -2.93
C LYS A 48 3.48 13.76 -2.67
N PHE A 49 3.20 14.49 -3.73
CA PHE A 49 2.71 15.86 -3.69
C PHE A 49 1.99 16.19 -5.00
N GLN A 50 1.36 17.36 -5.07
CA GLN A 50 0.66 17.79 -6.27
C GLN A 50 1.38 18.96 -6.94
N VAL A 51 1.62 18.83 -8.25
CA VAL A 51 2.06 19.95 -9.08
C VAL A 51 0.85 20.85 -9.35
N ARG A 52 0.96 22.14 -9.07
CA ARG A 52 -0.16 23.10 -9.20
C ARG A 52 -0.06 23.93 -10.45
N ASP A 53 1.14 24.38 -10.78
CA ASP A 53 1.39 25.25 -11.91
C ASP A 53 2.79 25.00 -12.46
N ILE A 54 2.96 25.21 -13.76
CA ILE A 54 4.21 25.04 -14.50
C ILE A 54 4.32 26.20 -15.49
N THR A 55 5.29 27.07 -15.27
CA THR A 55 5.55 28.22 -16.13
C THR A 55 6.93 28.09 -16.76
N PRO A 56 7.07 28.13 -18.10
CA PRO A 56 8.38 28.13 -18.74
C PRO A 56 9.17 29.39 -18.39
N VAL A 57 10.49 29.26 -18.34
CA VAL A 57 11.49 30.30 -18.10
C VAL A 57 12.63 30.12 -19.12
N GLU A 58 13.58 31.04 -19.15
CA GLU A 58 14.79 30.98 -19.96
C GLU A 58 15.61 29.68 -19.74
N ASP A 59 16.37 29.30 -20.77
CA ASP A 59 17.29 28.15 -20.76
C ASP A 59 16.65 26.77 -20.50
N ASN A 60 15.44 26.54 -21.01
CA ASN A 60 14.66 25.30 -20.78
C ASN A 60 14.41 25.01 -19.29
N ASN A 61 14.36 26.06 -18.47
CA ASN A 61 13.98 25.97 -17.07
C ASN A 61 12.48 26.26 -16.92
N TYR A 62 11.90 25.77 -15.82
CA TYR A 62 10.49 25.89 -15.51
C TYR A 62 10.32 26.28 -14.05
N LEU A 63 9.43 27.23 -13.77
CA LEU A 63 8.92 27.47 -12.42
C LEU A 63 7.76 26.54 -12.16
N VAL A 64 7.89 25.69 -11.15
CA VAL A 64 6.91 24.68 -10.78
C VAL A 64 6.41 24.96 -9.37
N LYS A 65 5.13 25.31 -9.24
CA LYS A 65 4.50 25.50 -7.93
C LYS A 65 3.95 24.17 -7.43
N VAL A 66 4.25 23.80 -6.19
CA VAL A 66 3.89 22.49 -5.62
C VAL A 66 3.18 22.61 -4.28
N LYS A 67 2.23 21.69 -4.03
CA LYS A 67 1.46 21.59 -2.78
C LYS A 67 1.67 20.23 -2.13
N GLY A 68 1.84 20.21 -0.81
CA GLY A 68 1.92 18.97 -0.01
C GLY A 68 3.34 18.44 0.21
N ILE A 69 4.37 19.19 -0.18
CA ILE A 69 5.76 18.86 0.10
C ILE A 69 6.45 19.97 0.91
N PRO A 70 7.04 19.65 2.08
CA PRO A 70 7.85 20.60 2.84
C PRO A 70 9.06 21.09 2.04
N PHE A 71 9.34 22.41 2.13
CA PHE A 71 10.49 23.05 1.48
C PHE A 71 11.82 22.32 1.74
N LYS A 72 12.06 21.88 2.98
CA LYS A 72 13.28 21.14 3.38
C LYS A 72 13.54 19.84 2.60
N ASN A 73 12.53 19.29 1.93
CA ASN A 73 12.66 18.08 1.12
C ASN A 73 12.94 18.39 -0.36
N CYS A 74 12.80 19.66 -0.77
CA CYS A 74 13.01 20.13 -2.14
C CYS A 74 14.47 20.52 -2.34
N ILE A 75 15.36 19.53 -2.22
CA ILE A 75 16.80 19.75 -2.36
C ILE A 75 17.18 19.91 -3.84
N PRO A 76 18.22 20.69 -4.17
CA PRO A 76 18.81 20.68 -5.50
C PRO A 76 19.12 19.25 -5.95
N PHE A 77 18.89 18.98 -7.23
CA PHE A 77 19.13 17.70 -7.89
C PHE A 77 18.18 16.57 -7.53
N ALA A 78 17.21 16.83 -6.65
CA ALA A 78 16.10 15.91 -6.51
C ALA A 78 15.31 15.81 -7.81
N VAL A 79 14.87 14.60 -8.12
CA VAL A 79 14.11 14.28 -9.31
C VAL A 79 12.66 14.06 -8.94
N ILE A 80 11.79 14.68 -9.71
CA ILE A 80 10.35 14.59 -9.58
C ILE A 80 9.82 13.84 -10.80
N THR A 81 8.98 12.85 -10.55
CA THR A 81 8.31 12.09 -11.60
C THR A 81 6.80 12.03 -11.33
N PRO A 82 5.96 11.88 -12.37
CA PRO A 82 4.58 11.47 -12.17
C PRO A 82 4.49 10.15 -11.39
N VAL A 83 3.49 10.01 -10.52
CA VAL A 83 3.28 8.78 -9.75
C VAL A 83 2.97 7.58 -10.65
N ASN A 84 2.33 7.82 -11.80
CA ASN A 84 1.97 6.77 -12.77
C ASN A 84 3.18 6.16 -13.48
N LEU A 85 4.38 6.78 -13.48
CA LEU A 85 5.59 6.15 -14.02
C LEU A 85 6.10 4.97 -13.16
N LYS A 86 5.52 4.76 -11.96
CA LYS A 86 5.84 3.65 -11.05
C LYS A 86 7.35 3.50 -10.76
N VAL A 87 8.03 4.64 -10.62
CA VAL A 87 9.46 4.71 -10.35
C VAL A 87 9.80 3.99 -9.05
N ARG A 88 10.84 3.17 -9.06
CA ARG A 88 11.31 2.40 -7.91
C ARG A 88 12.63 2.95 -7.41
N TYR A 89 12.79 3.07 -6.10
CA TYR A 89 13.98 3.67 -5.49
C TYR A 89 14.87 2.60 -4.84
N ASN A 90 15.77 2.01 -5.64
CA ASN A 90 16.52 0.81 -5.26
C ASN A 90 18.03 0.92 -5.53
N LYS A 91 18.82 0.12 -4.81
CA LYS A 91 20.29 0.02 -4.97
C LYS A 91 20.70 -1.03 -5.98
N LYS A 92 19.81 -1.93 -6.37
CA LYS A 92 20.10 -3.00 -7.32
C LYS A 92 18.99 -3.07 -8.36
N ALA A 93 19.37 -3.44 -9.56
CA ALA A 93 18.45 -3.72 -10.64
C ALA A 93 19.04 -4.67 -11.67
N TYR A 94 18.18 -5.17 -12.55
CA TYR A 94 18.56 -6.09 -13.61
C TYR A 94 18.23 -5.49 -14.97
N PHE A 95 19.14 -5.68 -15.89
CA PHE A 95 19.13 -5.08 -17.21
C PHE A 95 19.40 -6.14 -18.29
N ILE A 96 18.98 -5.83 -19.52
CA ILE A 96 19.34 -6.56 -20.74
C ILE A 96 19.94 -5.58 -21.76
N PRO A 97 20.96 -5.96 -22.54
CA PRO A 97 21.48 -5.12 -23.62
C PRO A 97 20.38 -4.75 -24.61
N SER A 98 20.31 -3.49 -25.02
CA SER A 98 19.36 -3.01 -26.04
C SER A 98 19.68 -3.56 -27.43
N ASP A 99 20.94 -3.87 -27.70
CA ASP A 99 21.36 -4.61 -28.90
C ASP A 99 21.89 -5.99 -28.49
N TYR A 100 21.09 -7.03 -28.77
CA TYR A 100 21.41 -8.41 -28.41
C TYR A 100 22.60 -8.99 -29.18
N HIS A 101 22.97 -8.37 -30.31
CA HIS A 101 24.08 -8.80 -31.16
C HIS A 101 25.35 -7.97 -30.94
N SER A 102 25.28 -6.94 -30.10
CA SER A 102 26.45 -6.14 -29.73
C SER A 102 27.40 -6.90 -28.78
N LYS A 103 28.60 -6.35 -28.61
CA LYS A 103 29.59 -6.87 -27.66
C LYS A 103 28.99 -6.93 -26.26
N ASP A 104 29.19 -8.06 -25.57
CA ASP A 104 28.84 -8.21 -24.16
C ASP A 104 29.45 -7.10 -23.30
N PHE A 105 28.70 -6.67 -22.28
CA PHE A 105 29.22 -5.73 -21.29
C PHE A 105 30.21 -6.44 -20.36
N TYR A 106 31.40 -5.87 -20.22
CA TYR A 106 32.38 -6.37 -19.27
C TYR A 106 31.94 -6.08 -17.83
N PRO A 107 32.08 -7.03 -16.88
CA PRO A 107 31.91 -6.71 -15.48
C PRO A 107 32.85 -5.57 -15.04
N GLY A 108 32.34 -4.61 -14.28
CA GLY A 108 33.12 -3.43 -13.89
C GLY A 108 32.25 -2.24 -13.53
N ASP A 109 32.87 -1.08 -13.44
CA ASP A 109 32.23 0.18 -13.07
C ASP A 109 31.82 0.96 -14.33
N TYR A 110 30.58 1.45 -14.34
CA TYR A 110 29.98 2.18 -15.45
C TYR A 110 29.30 3.45 -14.98
N TYR A 111 29.47 4.52 -15.75
CA TYR A 111 28.62 5.71 -15.68
C TYR A 111 27.31 5.42 -16.40
N ILE A 112 26.20 5.71 -15.72
CA ILE A 112 24.85 5.47 -16.23
C ILE A 112 24.20 6.79 -16.60
N THR A 113 23.61 6.84 -17.78
CA THR A 113 22.83 7.97 -18.28
C THR A 113 21.56 7.44 -18.98
N GLY A 114 20.60 8.30 -19.34
CA GLY A 114 19.32 7.84 -19.89
C GLY A 114 18.25 7.53 -18.83
N GLY A 115 17.09 7.04 -19.27
CA GLY A 115 15.91 6.88 -18.43
C GLY A 115 15.55 8.18 -17.71
N ILE A 116 15.54 8.15 -16.38
CA ILE A 116 15.36 9.34 -15.55
C ILE A 116 16.68 9.99 -15.11
N PHE A 117 17.83 9.36 -15.39
CA PHE A 117 19.15 9.93 -15.09
C PHE A 117 19.53 11.07 -16.02
N THR A 118 18.84 11.21 -17.17
CA THR A 118 19.01 12.37 -18.05
C THR A 118 18.74 13.67 -17.29
N GLY A 119 17.74 13.68 -16.40
CA GLY A 119 17.49 14.77 -15.46
C GLY A 119 18.36 14.73 -14.20
N TYR A 120 18.66 13.52 -13.70
CA TYR A 120 19.41 13.28 -12.46
C TYR A 120 20.92 13.63 -12.53
N ARG A 121 21.47 13.96 -13.71
CA ARG A 121 22.92 14.14 -14.03
C ARG A 121 23.69 15.20 -13.20
N MET A 122 23.14 15.71 -12.11
CA MET A 122 23.70 16.80 -11.32
C MET A 122 24.46 16.38 -10.04
N PHE A 123 24.60 15.07 -9.78
CA PHE A 123 25.62 14.60 -8.84
C PHE A 123 26.93 14.35 -9.58
N ASN A 124 28.04 14.84 -9.00
CA ASN A 124 29.40 14.69 -9.52
C ASN A 124 29.59 13.33 -10.22
N LYS A 125 29.81 13.35 -11.54
CA LYS A 125 29.93 12.16 -12.41
C LYS A 125 30.83 11.08 -11.81
N GLU A 126 31.88 11.50 -11.12
CA GLU A 126 32.88 10.62 -10.50
C GLU A 126 32.32 9.74 -9.36
N LYS A 127 31.22 10.14 -8.71
CA LYS A 127 30.61 9.40 -7.59
C LYS A 127 29.45 8.48 -7.99
N TYR A 128 29.07 8.47 -9.27
CA TYR A 128 27.87 7.78 -9.77
C TYR A 128 28.19 6.55 -10.63
N SER A 129 29.35 5.93 -10.42
CA SER A 129 29.68 4.67 -11.07
C SER A 129 28.87 3.53 -10.46
N ALA A 130 28.09 2.82 -11.28
CA ALA A 130 27.40 1.62 -10.87
C ALA A 130 28.23 0.38 -11.25
N LYS A 131 28.21 -0.62 -10.38
CA LYS A 131 28.91 -1.87 -10.60
C LYS A 131 28.04 -2.83 -11.39
N VAL A 132 28.48 -3.19 -12.58
CA VAL A 132 27.81 -4.13 -13.49
C VAL A 132 28.41 -5.52 -13.34
N LYS A 133 27.56 -6.53 -13.21
CA LYS A 133 27.92 -7.95 -13.15
C LYS A 133 27.04 -8.75 -14.11
N LYS A 134 27.65 -9.57 -14.97
CA LYS A 134 26.91 -10.52 -15.82
C LYS A 134 26.35 -11.67 -14.98
N VAL A 135 25.08 -12.01 -15.21
CA VAL A 135 24.33 -13.08 -14.55
C VAL A 135 23.61 -13.84 -15.64
N GLY A 136 24.30 -14.83 -16.24
CA GLY A 136 23.90 -15.48 -17.49
C GLY A 136 23.61 -14.47 -18.60
N SER A 137 22.36 -14.43 -19.08
CA SER A 137 21.86 -13.50 -20.11
C SER A 137 21.46 -12.11 -19.58
N LEU A 138 21.48 -11.90 -18.26
CA LEU A 138 21.13 -10.65 -17.61
C LEU A 138 22.36 -9.91 -17.08
N TYR A 139 22.18 -8.62 -16.80
CA TYR A 139 23.17 -7.80 -16.11
C TYR A 139 22.59 -7.28 -14.80
N SER A 140 23.19 -7.71 -13.69
CA SER A 140 22.93 -7.15 -12.37
C SER A 140 23.73 -5.86 -12.22
N VAL A 141 23.05 -4.78 -11.86
CA VAL A 141 23.64 -3.45 -11.70
C VAL A 141 23.43 -3.00 -10.25
N SER A 142 24.52 -2.69 -9.56
CA SER A 142 24.52 -2.20 -8.19
C SER A 142 24.92 -0.71 -8.15
N PHE A 143 24.01 0.12 -7.66
CA PHE A 143 24.19 1.55 -7.50
C PHE A 143 24.77 1.89 -6.11
N PRO A 144 25.64 2.91 -5.99
CA PRO A 144 26.25 3.26 -4.70
C PRO A 144 25.24 3.77 -3.66
N PHE A 145 24.14 4.39 -4.10
CA PHE A 145 22.98 4.78 -3.28
C PHE A 145 21.69 4.29 -3.95
N LYS A 146 20.56 4.41 -3.24
CA LYS A 146 19.26 4.14 -3.86
C LYS A 146 19.08 5.10 -5.02
N SER A 147 18.75 4.55 -6.17
CA SER A 147 18.54 5.32 -7.39
C SER A 147 17.10 5.16 -7.84
N PRO A 148 16.48 6.21 -8.40
CA PRO A 148 15.16 6.08 -8.96
C PRO A 148 15.28 5.35 -10.30
N LEU A 149 14.41 4.39 -10.55
CA LEU A 149 14.51 3.43 -11.65
C LEU A 149 13.14 3.21 -12.28
N VAL A 150 13.06 3.29 -13.60
CA VAL A 150 11.82 3.13 -14.37
C VAL A 150 11.91 1.84 -15.16
N PRO A 151 11.20 0.78 -14.75
CA PRO A 151 11.17 -0.44 -15.54
C PRO A 151 10.77 -0.16 -16.99
N GLY A 152 11.41 -0.84 -17.94
CA GLY A 152 11.33 -0.60 -19.38
C GLY A 152 12.15 0.59 -19.89
N GLY A 153 12.67 1.45 -19.01
CA GLY A 153 13.52 2.56 -19.41
C GLY A 153 14.81 2.08 -20.08
N SER A 154 15.28 2.82 -21.08
CA SER A 154 16.58 2.60 -21.73
C SER A 154 17.65 3.48 -21.09
N TYR A 155 18.80 2.88 -20.81
CA TYR A 155 19.91 3.48 -20.07
C TYR A 155 21.22 3.23 -20.82
N THR A 156 22.01 4.27 -20.99
CA THR A 156 23.35 4.18 -21.58
C THR A 156 24.38 3.98 -20.47
N PHE A 157 25.24 2.98 -20.65
CA PHE A 157 26.30 2.58 -19.75
C PHE A 157 27.64 2.81 -20.43
N GLU A 158 28.49 3.64 -19.83
CA GLU A 158 29.82 3.99 -20.35
C GLU A 158 30.89 3.69 -19.30
N ASN A 159 31.97 2.99 -19.66
CA ASN A 159 33.07 2.71 -18.73
C ASN A 159 34.32 3.56 -19.03
N ASN A 160 35.28 3.55 -18.11
CA ASN A 160 36.53 4.31 -18.22
C ASN A 160 37.44 3.88 -19.38
N LYS A 161 37.13 2.75 -20.04
CA LYS A 161 37.87 2.23 -21.20
C LYS A 161 37.25 2.68 -22.53
N GLY A 162 36.26 3.57 -22.49
CA GLY A 162 35.56 4.08 -23.68
C GLY A 162 34.55 3.11 -24.27
N PHE A 163 34.24 2.00 -23.59
CA PHE A 163 33.11 1.16 -24.00
C PHE A 163 31.81 1.85 -23.61
N SER A 164 30.88 1.97 -24.56
CA SER A 164 29.54 2.50 -24.34
C SER A 164 28.51 1.58 -24.98
N GLY A 165 27.39 1.36 -24.29
CA GLY A 165 26.27 0.58 -24.80
C GLY A 165 24.96 0.93 -24.08
N GLU A 166 23.83 0.60 -24.70
CA GLU A 166 22.50 0.82 -24.12
C GLU A 166 21.95 -0.49 -23.55
N MET A 167 21.27 -0.40 -22.41
CA MET A 167 20.53 -1.49 -21.80
C MET A 167 19.11 -1.05 -21.43
N VAL A 168 18.16 -1.99 -21.47
CA VAL A 168 16.80 -1.81 -20.99
C VAL A 168 16.69 -2.37 -19.57
N LEU A 169 16.13 -1.59 -18.66
CA LEU A 169 15.84 -2.00 -17.29
C LEU A 169 14.65 -2.97 -17.28
N ILE A 170 14.85 -4.19 -16.79
CA ILE A 170 13.80 -5.22 -16.74
C ILE A 170 13.21 -5.42 -15.34
N TYR A 171 14.00 -5.21 -14.29
CA TYR A 171 13.56 -5.42 -12.92
C TYR A 171 14.29 -4.47 -11.96
N PRO A 172 13.58 -3.46 -11.41
CA PRO A 172 14.17 -2.48 -10.51
C PRO A 172 14.11 -2.96 -9.05
N GLY A 173 15.02 -3.83 -8.65
CA GLY A 173 15.13 -4.31 -7.27
C GLY A 173 16.05 -5.51 -7.12
N ASP A 174 16.01 -6.10 -5.95
CA ASP A 174 16.70 -7.35 -5.64
C ASP A 174 15.84 -8.56 -6.01
N MET A 175 16.36 -9.43 -6.87
CA MET A 175 15.80 -10.76 -7.05
C MET A 175 16.43 -11.72 -6.04
N SER A 176 15.63 -12.65 -5.51
CA SER A 176 16.17 -13.75 -4.70
C SER A 176 17.16 -14.56 -5.56
N LYS A 177 18.18 -15.17 -4.95
CA LYS A 177 19.15 -15.95 -5.73
C LYS A 177 18.50 -17.10 -6.50
N LYS A 178 17.44 -17.69 -5.94
CA LYS A 178 16.61 -18.71 -6.60
C LYS A 178 15.90 -18.13 -7.83
N SER A 179 15.21 -17.00 -7.67
CA SER A 179 14.51 -16.33 -8.77
C SER A 179 15.48 -15.90 -9.87
N GLU A 180 16.62 -15.31 -9.50
CA GLU A 180 17.69 -14.91 -10.42
C GLU A 180 18.16 -16.09 -11.29
N ASN A 181 18.45 -17.24 -10.67
CA ASN A 181 18.87 -18.45 -11.39
C ASN A 181 17.77 -19.00 -12.33
N ILE A 182 16.51 -19.03 -11.88
CA ILE A 182 15.39 -19.53 -12.69
C ILE A 182 15.09 -18.59 -13.87
N VAL A 183 15.05 -17.28 -13.64
CA VAL A 183 14.79 -16.29 -14.69
C VAL A 183 15.91 -16.37 -15.74
N THR A 184 17.17 -16.37 -15.31
CA THR A 184 18.33 -16.44 -16.20
C THR A 184 18.31 -17.71 -17.06
N SER A 185 18.14 -18.88 -16.43
CA SER A 185 18.09 -20.17 -17.16
C SER A 185 16.89 -20.28 -18.10
N ARG A 186 15.78 -19.61 -17.82
CA ARG A 186 14.64 -19.54 -18.74
C ARG A 186 14.92 -18.63 -19.93
N ILE A 187 15.54 -17.47 -19.71
CA ILE A 187 15.91 -16.53 -20.78
C ILE A 187 16.92 -17.18 -21.73
N GLU A 188 17.89 -17.94 -21.23
CA GLU A 188 18.89 -18.64 -22.05
C GLU A 188 18.30 -19.71 -22.99
N LYS A 189 17.08 -20.21 -22.71
CA LYS A 189 16.39 -21.17 -23.58
C LYS A 189 15.75 -20.54 -24.80
N PHE A 190 15.63 -19.20 -24.85
CA PHE A 190 15.05 -18.55 -26.01
C PHE A 190 16.06 -18.50 -27.16
N ARG A 191 15.62 -18.91 -28.35
CA ARG A 191 16.42 -18.80 -29.58
C ARG A 191 16.65 -17.35 -30.00
N THR A 192 15.69 -16.48 -29.70
CA THR A 192 15.73 -15.04 -29.97
C THR A 192 15.63 -14.28 -28.66
N ARG A 193 16.05 -13.01 -28.62
CA ARG A 193 15.89 -12.18 -27.41
C ARG A 193 14.42 -12.16 -26.97
N PRO A 194 14.12 -12.45 -25.69
CA PRO A 194 12.76 -12.29 -25.19
C PRO A 194 12.38 -10.80 -25.17
N THR A 195 11.15 -10.50 -25.56
CA THR A 195 10.58 -9.15 -25.42
C THR A 195 10.49 -8.77 -23.94
N VAL A 196 10.34 -7.47 -23.64
CA VAL A 196 10.13 -7.01 -22.25
C VAL A 196 8.93 -7.71 -21.63
N LYS A 197 7.82 -7.82 -22.36
CA LYS A 197 6.64 -8.63 -21.97
C LYS A 197 7.02 -10.09 -21.68
N GLY A 198 7.82 -10.72 -22.55
CA GLY A 198 8.31 -12.08 -22.33
C GLY A 198 9.08 -12.25 -21.01
N ILE A 199 9.92 -11.28 -20.65
CA ILE A 199 10.69 -11.29 -19.39
C ILE A 199 9.76 -11.12 -18.18
N TYR A 200 8.82 -10.18 -18.22
CA TYR A 200 7.81 -10.02 -17.17
C TYR A 200 6.97 -11.29 -16.99
N SER A 201 6.65 -11.98 -18.08
CA SER A 201 5.98 -13.28 -18.05
C SER A 201 6.83 -14.36 -17.37
N ILE A 202 8.14 -14.38 -17.60
CA ILE A 202 9.08 -15.30 -16.93
C ILE A 202 9.15 -15.00 -15.43
N ILE A 203 9.26 -13.72 -15.04
CA ILE A 203 9.32 -13.29 -13.64
C ILE A 203 8.01 -13.67 -12.93
N LEU A 204 6.86 -13.34 -13.53
CA LEU A 204 5.55 -13.71 -13.02
C LEU A 204 5.41 -15.22 -12.78
N ARG A 205 5.83 -16.06 -13.74
CA ARG A 205 5.82 -17.52 -13.59
C ARG A 205 6.90 -18.08 -12.67
N THR A 206 7.82 -17.25 -12.19
CA THR A 206 8.88 -17.66 -11.27
C THR A 206 8.52 -17.31 -9.83
N ASP A 207 8.00 -16.10 -9.63
CA ASP A 207 7.70 -15.56 -8.30
C ASP A 207 6.19 -15.55 -7.98
N ASN A 208 5.35 -16.03 -8.90
CA ASN A 208 3.89 -15.98 -8.86
C ASN A 208 3.28 -14.57 -8.77
N TYR A 209 4.12 -13.54 -8.87
CA TYR A 209 3.78 -12.14 -8.69
C TYR A 209 4.76 -11.27 -9.47
N VAL A 210 4.24 -10.23 -10.12
CA VAL A 210 5.08 -9.15 -10.63
C VAL A 210 4.32 -7.83 -10.63
N GLU A 211 5.01 -6.74 -10.31
CA GLU A 211 4.49 -5.39 -10.53
C GLU A 211 4.89 -4.96 -11.94
N LEU A 212 3.89 -4.68 -12.77
CA LEU A 212 4.10 -4.25 -14.13
C LEU A 212 4.49 -2.76 -14.19
N PRO A 213 5.34 -2.39 -15.15
CA PRO A 213 5.47 -0.99 -15.54
C PRO A 213 4.19 -0.51 -16.22
N PHE A 214 3.97 0.80 -16.24
CA PHE A 214 2.75 1.41 -16.77
C PHE A 214 2.44 0.99 -18.22
N PHE A 215 3.46 0.84 -19.08
CA PHE A 215 3.25 0.45 -20.49
C PHE A 215 2.89 -1.03 -20.68
N LEU A 216 2.92 -1.84 -19.61
CA LEU A 216 2.40 -3.20 -19.60
C LEU A 216 1.14 -3.30 -18.73
N GLU A 217 0.61 -2.21 -18.18
CA GLU A 217 -0.48 -2.27 -17.20
C GLU A 217 -1.76 -2.89 -17.77
N ASP A 218 -1.99 -2.77 -19.07
CA ASP A 218 -3.13 -3.38 -19.78
C ASP A 218 -2.83 -4.77 -20.33
N GLU A 219 -1.59 -5.25 -20.21
CA GLU A 219 -1.18 -6.53 -20.78
C GLU A 219 -1.73 -7.71 -19.98
N SER A 220 -2.29 -8.67 -20.71
CA SER A 220 -2.69 -9.95 -20.16
C SER A 220 -1.55 -10.97 -20.26
N PHE A 221 -1.42 -11.78 -19.22
CA PHE A 221 -0.50 -12.92 -19.19
C PHE A 221 -1.32 -14.18 -18.96
N ASP A 222 -1.03 -15.21 -19.74
CA ASP A 222 -1.74 -16.49 -19.66
C ASP A 222 -1.64 -17.11 -18.26
N GLY A 223 -2.80 -17.54 -17.74
CA GLY A 223 -2.96 -18.08 -16.38
C GLY A 223 -2.73 -17.07 -15.25
N SER A 224 -2.89 -15.77 -15.50
CA SER A 224 -2.73 -14.71 -14.50
C SER A 224 -3.99 -13.88 -14.29
N ILE A 225 -4.11 -13.29 -13.09
CA ILE A 225 -5.15 -12.33 -12.74
C ILE A 225 -4.53 -10.93 -12.63
N SER A 226 -5.29 -9.94 -13.08
CA SER A 226 -4.98 -8.52 -12.92
C SER A 226 -5.45 -7.99 -11.57
N MET A 227 -4.56 -7.31 -10.85
CA MET A 227 -4.85 -6.59 -9.60
C MET A 227 -4.31 -5.16 -9.73
N GLY A 228 -4.92 -4.39 -10.62
CA GLY A 228 -4.36 -3.12 -11.11
C GLY A 228 -3.05 -3.35 -11.88
N TYR A 229 -1.98 -2.65 -11.52
CA TYR A 229 -0.66 -2.83 -12.12
C TYR A 229 0.08 -4.09 -11.63
N LYS A 230 -0.51 -4.86 -10.70
CA LYS A 230 0.06 -6.13 -10.23
C LYS A 230 -0.48 -7.27 -11.10
N ARG A 231 0.35 -8.27 -11.36
CA ARG A 231 -0.07 -9.56 -11.91
C ARG A 231 0.28 -10.67 -10.96
N VAL A 232 -0.64 -11.61 -10.82
CA VAL A 232 -0.46 -12.81 -10.00
C VAL A 232 -0.86 -14.04 -10.79
N MET A 233 -0.17 -15.16 -10.57
CA MET A 233 -0.59 -16.43 -11.17
C MET A 233 -1.90 -16.88 -10.54
N GLU A 234 -2.93 -17.14 -11.34
CA GLU A 234 -4.31 -17.43 -10.88
C GLU A 234 -4.35 -18.60 -9.90
N ARG A 235 -3.68 -19.71 -10.25
CA ARG A 235 -3.60 -20.90 -9.41
C ARG A 235 -3.05 -20.58 -8.02
N GLU A 236 -1.99 -19.78 -7.96
CA GLU A 236 -1.36 -19.41 -6.70
C GLU A 236 -2.22 -18.42 -5.91
N TYR A 237 -2.84 -17.45 -6.61
CA TYR A 237 -3.80 -16.55 -6.01
C TYR A 237 -4.94 -17.32 -5.31
N LEU A 238 -5.59 -18.25 -5.99
CA LEU A 238 -6.67 -19.04 -5.42
C LEU A 238 -6.21 -19.88 -4.22
N SER A 239 -5.01 -20.48 -4.31
CA SER A 239 -4.40 -21.23 -3.20
C SER A 239 -4.20 -20.36 -1.95
N VAL A 240 -3.61 -19.18 -2.11
CA VAL A 240 -3.37 -18.23 -1.01
C VAL A 240 -4.68 -17.63 -0.50
N LYS A 241 -5.58 -17.21 -1.39
CA LYS A 241 -6.92 -16.69 -1.06
C LYS A 241 -7.69 -17.68 -0.19
N ASN A 242 -7.78 -18.93 -0.62
CA ASN A 242 -8.51 -19.96 0.14
C ASN A 242 -7.85 -20.24 1.50
N ARG A 243 -6.52 -20.18 1.59
CA ARG A 243 -5.79 -20.37 2.85
C ARG A 243 -6.03 -19.22 3.83
N ILE A 244 -5.98 -17.97 3.35
CA ILE A 244 -6.29 -16.78 4.15
C ILE A 244 -7.72 -16.85 4.66
N ILE A 245 -8.70 -17.06 3.76
CA ILE A 245 -10.12 -17.13 4.13
C ILE A 245 -10.35 -18.26 5.15
N LYS A 246 -9.82 -19.46 4.91
CA LYS A 246 -9.97 -20.60 5.82
C LYS A 246 -9.41 -20.31 7.21
N GLN A 247 -8.24 -19.68 7.32
CA GLN A 247 -7.63 -19.38 8.62
C GLN A 247 -8.27 -18.17 9.31
N SER A 248 -8.77 -17.19 8.55
CA SER A 248 -9.49 -16.03 9.07
C SER A 248 -10.82 -16.38 9.75
N LYS A 249 -11.32 -17.60 9.51
CA LYS A 249 -12.47 -18.21 10.19
C LYS A 249 -12.12 -18.87 11.52
N ALA A 250 -10.94 -18.65 12.08
CA ALA A 250 -10.64 -19.06 13.45
C ALA A 250 -11.38 -18.15 14.46
N SER A 251 -11.66 -18.66 15.66
CA SER A 251 -12.26 -17.88 16.76
C SER A 251 -11.39 -16.66 17.08
N GLY A 252 -11.95 -15.46 16.93
CA GLY A 252 -11.23 -14.19 17.08
C GLY A 252 -10.28 -13.82 15.96
N GLY A 253 -10.31 -14.53 14.83
CA GLY A 253 -9.41 -14.38 13.70
C GLY A 253 -8.06 -15.05 13.89
N VAL A 254 -7.12 -14.73 13.01
CA VAL A 254 -5.77 -15.31 13.01
C VAL A 254 -4.72 -14.22 12.91
N LEU A 255 -3.60 -14.38 13.60
CA LEU A 255 -2.49 -13.43 13.51
C LEU A 255 -1.94 -13.34 12.09
N PHE A 256 -1.77 -12.12 11.59
CA PHE A 256 -1.22 -11.78 10.29
C PHE A 256 0.07 -12.55 10.00
N ASN A 257 1.01 -12.54 10.97
CA ASN A 257 2.29 -13.22 10.83
C ASN A 257 2.17 -14.75 10.74
N SER A 258 1.16 -15.34 11.40
CA SER A 258 0.90 -16.78 11.33
C SER A 258 0.36 -17.17 9.95
N VAL A 259 -0.60 -16.42 9.41
CA VAL A 259 -1.13 -16.68 8.06
C VAL A 259 -0.05 -16.49 7.01
N LYS A 260 0.72 -15.40 7.10
CA LYS A 260 1.83 -15.10 6.19
C LYS A 260 2.85 -16.23 6.14
N LYS A 261 3.27 -16.75 7.30
CA LYS A 261 4.18 -17.91 7.40
C LYS A 261 3.56 -19.16 6.77
N SER A 262 2.28 -19.43 7.01
CA SER A 262 1.60 -20.60 6.47
C SER A 262 1.43 -20.57 4.94
N CYS A 263 1.40 -19.38 4.32
CA CYS A 263 1.25 -19.24 2.88
C CYS A 263 2.52 -19.62 2.12
N ASN A 264 3.70 -19.47 2.74
CA ASN A 264 5.01 -19.74 2.13
C ASN A 264 5.22 -19.00 0.79
N VAL A 265 4.81 -17.74 0.75
CA VAL A 265 4.94 -16.87 -0.41
C VAL A 265 5.77 -15.63 -0.10
N THR A 266 6.16 -14.89 -1.14
CA THR A 266 6.87 -13.61 -0.95
C THR A 266 5.99 -12.61 -0.19
N PRO A 267 6.56 -11.73 0.65
CA PRO A 267 5.78 -10.72 1.37
C PRO A 267 4.94 -9.86 0.43
N SER A 268 5.50 -9.39 -0.68
CA SER A 268 4.80 -8.53 -1.63
C SER A 268 3.57 -9.21 -2.24
N PHE A 269 3.66 -10.49 -2.58
CA PHE A 269 2.52 -11.25 -3.08
C PHE A 269 1.47 -11.47 -1.99
N PHE A 270 1.87 -11.86 -0.77
CA PHE A 270 0.94 -12.01 0.35
C PHE A 270 0.13 -10.73 0.61
N HIS A 271 0.81 -9.59 0.69
CA HIS A 271 0.17 -8.29 0.88
C HIS A 271 -0.78 -7.96 -0.27
N ALA A 272 -0.37 -8.18 -1.53
CA ALA A 272 -1.24 -7.96 -2.68
C ALA A 272 -2.53 -8.78 -2.63
N VAL A 273 -2.46 -10.06 -2.24
CA VAL A 273 -3.65 -10.90 -2.07
C VAL A 273 -4.50 -10.40 -0.91
N LEU A 274 -3.89 -10.05 0.23
CA LEU A 274 -4.65 -9.57 1.39
C LEU A 274 -5.38 -8.25 1.09
N ASP A 275 -4.70 -7.29 0.46
CA ASP A 275 -5.28 -5.99 0.07
C ASP A 275 -6.53 -6.22 -0.80
N GLN A 276 -6.43 -7.12 -1.79
CA GLN A 276 -7.55 -7.50 -2.65
C GLN A 276 -8.72 -8.11 -1.85
N LEU A 277 -8.44 -8.99 -0.89
CA LEU A 277 -9.50 -9.60 -0.07
C LEU A 277 -10.20 -8.61 0.87
N VAL A 278 -9.48 -7.58 1.33
CA VAL A 278 -10.05 -6.48 2.12
C VAL A 278 -10.92 -5.59 1.24
N GLU A 279 -10.46 -5.28 0.02
CA GLU A 279 -11.25 -4.52 -0.97
C GLU A 279 -12.51 -5.28 -1.39
N GLU A 280 -12.42 -6.60 -1.59
CA GLU A 280 -13.55 -7.51 -1.84
C GLU A 280 -14.45 -7.71 -0.60
N LYS A 281 -14.11 -7.13 0.56
CA LYS A 281 -14.79 -7.30 1.84
C LYS A 281 -14.96 -8.78 2.24
N LEU A 282 -14.00 -9.64 1.93
CA LEU A 282 -13.98 -11.06 2.32
C LEU A 282 -13.25 -11.30 3.65
N VAL A 283 -12.35 -10.38 3.99
CA VAL A 283 -11.66 -10.32 5.28
C VAL A 283 -11.52 -8.87 5.73
N GLU A 284 -11.29 -8.67 7.02
CA GLU A 284 -10.91 -7.40 7.61
C GLU A 284 -9.63 -7.57 8.44
N VAL A 285 -8.89 -6.48 8.61
CA VAL A 285 -7.68 -6.44 9.45
C VAL A 285 -7.98 -5.60 10.69
N ASP A 286 -7.90 -6.22 11.86
CA ASP A 286 -8.06 -5.57 13.16
C ASP A 286 -6.76 -5.72 13.97
N GLY A 287 -5.98 -4.65 14.02
CA GLY A 287 -4.61 -4.69 14.53
C GLY A 287 -3.77 -5.72 13.78
N ASP A 288 -3.24 -6.71 14.50
CA ASP A 288 -2.43 -7.80 13.94
C ASP A 288 -3.27 -9.02 13.52
N TYR A 289 -4.61 -8.94 13.56
CA TYR A 289 -5.50 -10.06 13.23
C TYR A 289 -6.14 -9.89 11.86
N VAL A 290 -6.24 -11.01 11.13
CA VAL A 290 -7.05 -11.15 9.92
C VAL A 290 -8.32 -11.92 10.27
N ILE A 291 -9.47 -11.33 10.01
CA ILE A 291 -10.78 -11.81 10.45
C ILE A 291 -11.69 -11.98 9.25
N SER A 292 -12.42 -13.09 9.17
CA SER A 292 -13.40 -13.30 8.10
C SER A 292 -14.62 -12.41 8.28
N THR A 293 -15.11 -11.83 7.18
CA THR A 293 -16.28 -10.95 7.18
C THR A 293 -17.60 -11.66 6.86
N CYS A 294 -17.61 -12.99 6.78
CA CYS A 294 -18.82 -13.77 6.54
C CYS A 294 -19.93 -13.47 7.56
N GLU A 295 -21.21 -13.60 7.16
CA GLU A 295 -22.36 -13.27 8.02
C GLU A 295 -22.44 -14.18 9.27
N ASN A 296 -22.19 -15.47 9.13
CA ASN A 296 -22.29 -16.45 10.22
C ASN A 296 -21.00 -16.52 11.07
N ARG A 297 -20.52 -15.37 11.57
CA ARG A 297 -19.29 -15.33 12.40
C ARG A 297 -19.42 -16.18 13.67
N GLU A 298 -20.63 -16.28 14.24
CA GLU A 298 -20.90 -17.07 15.44
C GLU A 298 -20.59 -18.57 15.26
N ASP A 299 -20.73 -19.12 14.05
CA ASP A 299 -20.46 -20.54 13.77
C ASP A 299 -19.01 -20.93 14.05
N PHE A 300 -18.11 -19.96 13.85
CA PHE A 300 -16.65 -20.11 13.95
C PHE A 300 -16.10 -19.91 15.36
N LEU A 301 -16.94 -19.57 16.32
CA LEU A 301 -16.54 -19.46 17.72
C LEU A 301 -16.10 -20.83 18.25
N SER A 302 -15.02 -20.82 19.06
CA SER A 302 -14.65 -22.01 19.84
C SER A 302 -15.77 -22.38 20.83
N PRO A 303 -15.88 -23.64 21.29
CA PRO A 303 -16.90 -24.02 22.28
C PRO A 303 -16.88 -23.13 23.54
N LEU A 304 -15.69 -22.77 24.03
CA LEU A 304 -15.54 -21.87 25.19
C LEU A 304 -16.01 -20.45 24.87
N THR A 305 -15.70 -19.96 23.67
CA THR A 305 -16.12 -18.62 23.22
C THR A 305 -17.62 -18.57 22.96
N LYS A 306 -18.25 -19.66 22.48
CA LYS A 306 -19.72 -19.77 22.37
C LYS A 306 -20.39 -19.65 23.73
N ASN A 307 -19.89 -20.36 24.74
CA ASN A 307 -20.40 -20.24 26.12
C ASN A 307 -20.28 -18.80 26.65
N SER A 308 -19.13 -18.16 26.40
CA SER A 308 -18.91 -16.76 26.76
C SER A 308 -19.90 -15.82 26.08
N PHE A 309 -20.21 -16.08 24.81
CA PHE A 309 -21.16 -15.28 24.03
C PHE A 309 -22.61 -15.51 24.50
N LEU A 310 -22.97 -16.73 24.90
CA LEU A 310 -24.27 -17.01 25.52
C LEU A 310 -24.47 -16.21 26.79
N LEU A 311 -23.45 -16.10 27.66
CA LEU A 311 -23.53 -15.26 28.86
C LEU A 311 -23.77 -13.77 28.52
N ILE A 312 -23.17 -13.28 27.43
CA ILE A 312 -23.43 -11.91 26.93
C ILE A 312 -24.89 -11.79 26.47
N LYS A 313 -25.42 -12.77 25.73
CA LYS A 313 -26.81 -12.80 25.27
C LYS A 313 -27.79 -12.84 26.45
N GLU A 314 -27.54 -13.70 27.44
CA GLU A 314 -28.37 -13.86 28.64
C GLU A 314 -28.41 -12.59 29.52
N ALA A 315 -27.34 -11.79 29.53
CA ALA A 315 -27.31 -10.52 30.24
C ALA A 315 -28.26 -9.47 29.65
N GLY A 316 -28.61 -9.59 28.36
CA GLY A 316 -29.53 -8.68 27.67
C GLY A 316 -29.13 -7.21 27.79
N ILE A 317 -30.12 -6.34 27.99
CA ILE A 317 -29.95 -4.89 28.13
C ILE A 317 -29.13 -4.45 29.36
N ASN A 318 -28.89 -5.34 30.32
CA ASN A 318 -28.05 -5.01 31.48
C ASN A 318 -26.56 -5.04 31.10
N GLY A 319 -26.22 -5.78 30.03
CA GLY A 319 -24.85 -6.01 29.59
C GLY A 319 -24.07 -6.90 30.57
N LEU A 320 -23.01 -7.52 30.06
CA LEU A 320 -22.10 -8.34 30.86
C LEU A 320 -20.80 -7.59 31.11
N SER A 321 -20.51 -7.27 32.37
CA SER A 321 -19.27 -6.60 32.76
C SER A 321 -18.12 -7.59 32.80
N ARG A 322 -17.01 -7.30 32.13
CA ARG A 322 -15.80 -8.14 32.17
C ARG A 322 -15.28 -8.30 33.60
N ARG A 323 -15.39 -7.25 34.44
CA ARG A 323 -15.03 -7.32 35.88
C ARG A 323 -15.79 -8.38 36.69
N SER A 324 -16.98 -8.82 36.28
CA SER A 324 -17.70 -9.87 37.00
C SER A 324 -17.19 -11.28 36.70
N ILE A 325 -16.27 -11.41 35.74
CA ILE A 325 -15.73 -12.69 35.28
C ILE A 325 -14.47 -13.02 36.10
N LYS A 326 -14.52 -14.15 36.80
CA LYS A 326 -13.42 -14.62 37.66
C LYS A 326 -12.42 -15.51 36.93
N ASP A 327 -12.81 -16.08 35.79
CA ASP A 327 -11.97 -16.98 34.99
C ASP A 327 -11.15 -16.19 33.97
N PHE A 328 -9.82 -16.19 34.13
CA PHE A 328 -8.89 -15.54 33.20
C PHE A 328 -8.91 -16.19 31.80
N GLY A 329 -9.20 -17.49 31.70
CA GLY A 329 -9.34 -18.18 30.41
C GLY A 329 -10.50 -17.62 29.59
N MET A 330 -11.58 -17.20 30.26
CA MET A 330 -12.72 -16.57 29.62
C MET A 330 -12.42 -15.16 29.11
N ILE A 331 -11.52 -14.39 29.74
CA ILE A 331 -11.22 -13.02 29.31
C ILE A 331 -10.77 -12.96 27.84
N ASN A 332 -9.99 -13.94 27.39
CA ASN A 332 -9.57 -14.01 25.98
C ASN A 332 -10.75 -14.22 25.03
N CYS A 333 -11.75 -15.01 25.41
CA CYS A 333 -12.97 -15.19 24.64
C CYS A 333 -13.72 -13.87 24.41
N PHE A 334 -13.74 -12.95 25.38
CA PHE A 334 -14.36 -11.63 25.21
C PHE A 334 -13.62 -10.76 24.20
N TYR A 335 -12.29 -10.82 24.16
CA TYR A 335 -11.52 -10.15 23.11
C TYR A 335 -11.80 -10.76 21.73
N GLU A 336 -11.92 -12.08 21.62
CA GLU A 336 -12.30 -12.74 20.37
C GLU A 336 -13.68 -12.29 19.88
N ILE A 337 -14.68 -12.26 20.77
CA ILE A 337 -16.05 -11.81 20.46
C ILE A 337 -16.05 -10.35 19.99
N LYS A 338 -15.30 -9.47 20.68
CA LYS A 338 -15.12 -8.06 20.29
C LYS A 338 -14.51 -7.94 18.90
N ARG A 339 -13.37 -8.62 18.65
CA ARG A 339 -12.69 -8.62 17.34
C ARG A 339 -13.61 -9.11 16.22
N MET A 340 -14.40 -10.14 16.48
CA MET A 340 -15.37 -10.68 15.52
C MET A 340 -16.62 -9.79 15.34
N LYS A 341 -16.72 -8.66 16.04
CA LYS A 341 -17.87 -7.72 15.97
C LYS A 341 -19.21 -8.36 16.30
N LEU A 342 -19.19 -9.42 17.12
CA LEU A 342 -20.41 -10.09 17.61
C LEU A 342 -21.03 -9.39 18.81
N ALA A 343 -20.29 -8.48 19.45
CA ALA A 343 -20.74 -7.69 20.59
C ALA A 343 -20.28 -6.24 20.47
N LYS A 344 -21.10 -5.31 20.96
CA LYS A 344 -20.70 -3.91 21.22
C LYS A 344 -20.15 -3.83 22.64
N VAL A 345 -19.08 -3.04 22.83
CA VAL A 345 -18.37 -2.95 24.11
C VAL A 345 -18.28 -1.51 24.55
N LEU A 346 -18.81 -1.20 25.73
CA LEU A 346 -18.70 0.11 26.36
C LEU A 346 -17.49 0.15 27.30
N ASP A 347 -16.58 1.10 27.05
CA ASP A 347 -15.39 1.39 27.85
C ASP A 347 -14.52 0.15 28.17
N ASP A 348 -14.34 -0.71 27.17
CA ASP A 348 -13.56 -1.97 27.22
C ASP A 348 -13.94 -2.92 28.38
N ASP A 349 -15.17 -2.82 28.88
CA ASP A 349 -15.61 -3.53 30.07
C ASP A 349 -17.00 -4.12 29.93
N LEU A 350 -17.99 -3.34 29.47
CA LEU A 350 -19.38 -3.77 29.45
C LEU A 350 -19.80 -4.24 28.06
N TYR A 351 -20.10 -5.53 27.92
CA TYR A 351 -20.39 -6.19 26.65
C TYR A 351 -21.89 -6.37 26.44
N TYR A 352 -22.35 -6.10 25.22
CA TYR A 352 -23.71 -6.31 24.76
C TYR A 352 -23.71 -7.17 23.51
N SER A 353 -24.63 -8.14 23.41
CA SER A 353 -24.94 -8.74 22.11
C SER A 353 -25.50 -7.64 21.20
N LEU A 354 -25.40 -7.81 19.87
CA LEU A 354 -25.93 -6.82 18.94
C LEU A 354 -27.43 -6.58 19.16
N ASP A 355 -28.20 -7.65 19.39
CA ASP A 355 -29.64 -7.55 19.67
C ASP A 355 -29.93 -6.76 20.94
N ALA A 356 -29.22 -7.07 22.04
CA ALA A 356 -29.39 -6.38 23.31
C ALA A 356 -28.97 -4.90 23.24
N PHE A 357 -27.93 -4.61 22.46
CA PHE A 357 -27.48 -3.24 22.21
C PHE A 357 -28.53 -2.46 21.41
N ASN A 358 -29.11 -3.07 20.38
CA ASN A 358 -30.17 -2.44 19.60
C ASN A 358 -31.46 -2.24 20.44
N GLU A 359 -31.81 -3.18 21.32
CA GLU A 359 -32.92 -2.99 22.27
C GLU A 359 -32.64 -1.83 23.23
N LEU A 360 -31.41 -1.72 23.74
CA LEU A 360 -30.98 -0.60 24.57
C LEU A 360 -31.12 0.75 23.82
N LEU A 361 -30.67 0.82 22.57
CA LEU A 361 -30.85 2.01 21.73
C LEU A 361 -32.34 2.31 21.52
N GLY A 362 -33.17 1.31 21.23
CA GLY A 362 -34.61 1.47 21.09
C GLY A 362 -35.29 2.07 22.34
N LYS A 363 -34.77 1.80 23.54
CA LYS A 363 -35.25 2.43 24.78
C LYS A 363 -34.81 3.88 24.93
N ILE A 364 -33.56 4.17 24.58
CA ILE A 364 -32.98 5.52 24.68
C ILE A 364 -33.62 6.47 23.66
N PHE A 365 -33.80 6.01 22.42
CA PHE A 365 -34.35 6.79 21.32
C PHE A 365 -35.88 6.72 21.25
N LYS A 366 -36.54 6.11 22.23
CA LYS A 366 -37.99 6.05 22.28
C LYS A 366 -38.57 7.45 22.29
N SER A 367 -39.39 7.76 21.29
CA SER A 367 -40.03 9.07 21.09
C SER A 367 -39.08 10.23 20.74
N LYS A 368 -37.85 9.94 20.28
CA LYS A 368 -36.92 10.95 19.74
C LYS A 368 -37.03 11.03 18.22
N VAL A 369 -36.75 12.20 17.65
CA VAL A 369 -36.65 12.43 16.20
C VAL A 369 -35.29 12.99 15.81
N VAL A 370 -34.96 12.91 14.52
CA VAL A 370 -33.77 13.57 13.97
C VAL A 370 -33.85 15.07 14.24
N GLY A 371 -32.76 15.64 14.77
CA GLY A 371 -32.68 17.03 15.21
C GLY A 371 -32.92 17.23 16.70
N ASP A 372 -33.40 16.22 17.43
CA ASP A 372 -33.54 16.33 18.89
C ASP A 372 -32.17 16.31 19.59
N ASP A 373 -32.11 17.02 20.72
CA ASP A 373 -30.99 16.95 21.66
C ASP A 373 -31.06 15.65 22.48
N LEU A 374 -29.88 15.08 22.74
CA LEU A 374 -29.70 13.88 23.55
C LEU A 374 -28.88 14.19 24.81
N SER A 375 -29.55 14.30 25.96
CA SER A 375 -28.89 14.62 27.23
C SER A 375 -28.41 13.38 28.00
N ILE A 376 -27.33 13.53 28.77
CA ILE A 376 -26.80 12.47 29.65
C ILE A 376 -27.85 12.01 30.68
N GLN A 377 -28.70 12.92 31.15
CA GLN A 377 -29.72 12.61 32.15
C GLN A 377 -30.82 11.72 31.58
N GLU A 378 -31.37 12.05 30.42
CA GLU A 378 -32.40 11.24 29.75
C GLU A 378 -31.89 9.83 29.43
N ILE A 379 -30.64 9.72 28.95
CA ILE A 379 -30.02 8.42 28.70
C ILE A 379 -29.92 7.63 30.01
N ARG A 380 -29.50 8.27 31.12
CA ARG A 380 -29.41 7.59 32.41
C ARG A 380 -30.76 7.06 32.87
N GLU A 381 -31.82 7.86 32.75
CA GLU A 381 -33.17 7.50 33.18
C GLU A 381 -33.76 6.36 32.33
N SER A 382 -33.46 6.33 31.03
CA SER A 382 -33.96 5.29 30.11
C SER A 382 -33.12 4.01 30.11
N SER A 383 -31.80 4.10 30.31
CA SER A 383 -30.87 2.95 30.22
C SER A 383 -30.43 2.37 31.56
N GLY A 384 -30.48 3.15 32.65
CA GLY A 384 -29.88 2.78 33.93
C GLY A 384 -28.34 2.77 33.94
N LEU A 385 -27.69 3.22 32.87
CA LEU A 385 -26.23 3.21 32.76
C LEU A 385 -25.56 4.22 33.71
N SER A 386 -24.37 3.86 34.20
CA SER A 386 -23.49 4.80 34.89
C SER A 386 -22.99 5.89 33.94
N ARG A 387 -22.61 7.06 34.47
CA ARG A 387 -22.08 8.17 33.64
C ARG A 387 -20.92 7.74 32.74
N ARG A 388 -20.04 6.87 33.26
CA ARG A 388 -18.88 6.31 32.55
C ARG A 388 -19.32 5.60 31.26
N TYR A 389 -20.31 4.71 31.36
CA TYR A 389 -20.81 3.96 30.20
C TYR A 389 -21.67 4.81 29.25
N ILE A 390 -22.39 5.82 29.76
CA ILE A 390 -23.11 6.77 28.91
C ILE A 390 -22.13 7.54 28.01
N ILE A 391 -21.01 8.01 28.55
CA ILE A 391 -19.99 8.70 27.75
C ILE A 391 -19.44 7.77 26.66
N ALA A 392 -19.11 6.53 27.01
CA ALA A 392 -18.63 5.55 26.05
C ALA A 392 -19.67 5.22 24.95
N LEU A 393 -20.95 5.07 25.33
CA LEU A 393 -22.05 4.86 24.40
C LEU A 393 -22.16 6.05 23.41
N LEU A 394 -22.12 7.27 23.92
CA LEU A 394 -22.23 8.46 23.09
C LEU A 394 -21.07 8.59 22.11
N ASN A 395 -19.85 8.23 22.51
CA ASN A 395 -18.71 8.21 21.58
C ASN A 395 -18.92 7.17 20.46
N ILE A 396 -19.45 5.99 20.78
CA ILE A 396 -19.79 4.98 19.75
C ILE A 396 -20.86 5.52 18.79
N LEU A 397 -21.88 6.23 19.31
CA LEU A 397 -22.93 6.82 18.47
C LEU A 397 -22.40 7.98 17.60
N GLU A 398 -21.44 8.76 18.09
CA GLU A 398 -20.74 9.78 17.28
C GLU A 398 -19.92 9.10 16.17
N ASP A 399 -19.15 8.06 16.49
CA ASP A 399 -18.34 7.31 15.53
C ASP A 399 -19.19 6.59 14.47
N ASP A 400 -20.35 6.04 14.88
CA ASP A 400 -21.34 5.41 14.00
C ASP A 400 -22.16 6.46 13.20
N GLY A 401 -21.96 7.77 13.45
CA GLY A 401 -22.64 8.87 12.75
C GLY A 401 -24.11 9.08 13.12
N VAL A 402 -24.57 8.46 14.21
CA VAL A 402 -25.94 8.55 14.72
C VAL A 402 -26.21 9.92 15.33
N ILE A 403 -25.19 10.50 15.99
CA ILE A 403 -25.25 11.82 16.62
C ILE A 403 -24.05 12.68 16.23
N GLU A 404 -24.18 14.00 16.32
CA GLU A 404 -23.11 14.97 16.10
C GLU A 404 -23.12 16.01 17.22
N ARG A 405 -21.97 16.66 17.47
CA ARG A 405 -21.89 17.82 18.36
C ARG A 405 -22.19 19.10 17.60
N ASP A 406 -23.07 19.93 18.14
CA ASP A 406 -23.35 21.27 17.62
C ASP A 406 -22.32 22.31 18.14
N GLU A 407 -22.54 23.59 17.78
CA GLU A 407 -21.67 24.71 18.17
C GLU A 407 -21.67 24.97 19.69
N ASP A 408 -22.70 24.49 20.41
CA ASP A 408 -22.86 24.60 21.86
C ASP A 408 -22.37 23.33 22.61
N ASP A 409 -21.68 22.41 21.91
CA ASP A 409 -21.22 21.11 22.41
C ASP A 409 -22.39 20.19 22.86
N LYS A 410 -23.61 20.44 22.37
CA LYS A 410 -24.77 19.56 22.56
C LYS A 410 -24.76 18.46 21.51
N ARG A 411 -25.26 17.30 21.91
CA ARG A 411 -25.32 16.11 21.06
C ARG A 411 -26.69 16.03 20.39
N VAL A 412 -26.71 16.21 19.07
CA VAL A 412 -27.91 16.25 18.24
C VAL A 412 -28.04 14.99 17.41
N ILE A 413 -29.23 14.42 17.34
CA ILE A 413 -29.52 13.19 16.58
C ILE A 413 -29.51 13.50 15.07
N LYS A 414 -28.73 12.76 14.30
CA LYS A 414 -28.66 12.85 12.83
C LYS A 414 -29.41 11.73 12.14
N VAL A 415 -29.41 10.55 12.74
CA VAL A 415 -30.08 9.35 12.24
C VAL A 415 -30.68 8.61 13.42
N ILE A 416 -31.87 8.03 13.26
CA ILE A 416 -32.42 7.09 14.25
C ILE A 416 -31.83 5.70 13.96
N PRO A 417 -31.12 5.08 14.92
CA PRO A 417 -30.44 3.81 14.72
C PRO A 417 -31.40 2.61 14.61
#